data_AF-A0A2T0XUV2-F1
#
_entry.id   AF-A0A2T0XUV2-F1
#
_cell.length_a   1.000
_cell.length_b   1.000
_cell.length_c   1.000
_cell.angle_alpha   90.00
_cell.angle_beta   90.00
_cell.angle_gamma   90.00
#
_symmetry.space_group_name_H-M   'P 1'
#
loop_
_entity.id
_entity.type
_entity.pdbx_description
1 polymer ?
#
loop_
_entity_poly.entity_id
_entity_poly.type
_entity_poly.pdbx_seq_one_letter_code
_entity_poly.pdbx_strand_id
1 'polypeptide(L)'
;MVRVVEHDGHAPGHAALWLPDTGVLLAGDMLSDVEPPLPFDEITGRTDVASYRAGLDRLAPYVARAAVLVPGHGTVTTEPLRRLEKDLRLLAAMA
;
A
#
# COMPACT_ATOMS: atom_id res chain seq x y z
N MET A 1 0.82 15.83 -13.59
CA MET A 1 1.86 16.01 -12.54
C MET A 1 1.84 14.82 -11.59
N VAL A 2 2.98 14.22 -11.26
CA VAL A 2 3.04 13.07 -10.32
C VAL A 2 3.14 13.57 -8.87
N ARG A 3 2.48 12.88 -7.93
CA ARG A 3 2.66 13.08 -6.49
C ARG A 3 3.32 11.85 -5.86
N VAL A 4 4.41 12.07 -5.13
CA VAL A 4 5.06 11.05 -4.31
C VAL A 4 4.35 10.99 -2.96
N VAL A 5 4.03 9.79 -2.49
CA VAL A 5 3.39 9.51 -1.20
C VAL A 5 4.32 8.60 -0.41
N GLU A 6 5.21 9.21 0.36
CA GLU A 6 6.18 8.52 1.20
C GLU A 6 5.55 8.05 2.52
N HIS A 7 5.93 6.85 2.96
CA HIS A 7 5.56 6.24 4.23
C HIS A 7 6.50 5.06 4.57
N ASP A 8 6.61 4.70 5.85
CA ASP A 8 7.47 3.61 6.30
C ASP A 8 6.73 2.26 6.38
N GLY A 9 5.89 1.99 5.38
CA GLY A 9 4.93 0.88 5.44
C GLY A 9 5.59 -0.48 5.23
N HIS A 10 5.80 -0.83 3.96
CA HIS A 10 6.53 -2.05 3.58
C HIS A 10 8.02 -1.99 3.98
N ALA A 11 8.63 -0.81 3.82
CA ALA A 11 10.02 -0.55 4.19
C ALA A 11 10.20 0.93 4.55
N PRO A 12 11.24 1.30 5.34
CA PRO A 12 11.58 2.69 5.59
C PRO A 12 11.80 3.47 4.28
N GLY A 13 11.16 4.65 4.17
CA GLY A 13 11.23 5.48 2.96
C GLY A 13 10.50 4.90 1.74
N HIS A 14 9.64 3.88 1.91
CA HIS A 14 8.79 3.38 0.83
C HIS A 14 7.90 4.49 0.28
N ALA A 15 7.69 4.51 -1.04
CA ALA A 15 6.88 5.54 -1.68
C ALA A 15 5.96 4.97 -2.76
N ALA A 16 4.72 5.42 -2.72
CA ALA A 16 3.76 5.24 -3.81
C ALA A 16 3.72 6.47 -4.71
N LEU A 17 3.24 6.30 -5.95
CA LEU A 17 3.08 7.39 -6.92
C LEU A 17 1.62 7.54 -7.30
N TRP A 18 1.06 8.73 -7.07
CA TRP A 18 -0.29 9.10 -7.50
C TRP A 18 -0.23 9.96 -8.77
N LEU A 19 -0.92 9.49 -9.82
CA LEU A 19 -1.04 10.14 -11.10
C LEU A 19 -2.50 10.64 -11.27
N PRO A 20 -2.83 11.86 -10.82
CA PRO A 20 -4.21 12.37 -10.82
C PRO A 20 -4.82 12.47 -12.22
N ASP A 21 -4.00 12.78 -13.23
CA ASP A 21 -4.48 13.03 -14.59
C ASP A 21 -5.00 11.74 -15.26
N THR A 22 -4.50 10.58 -14.83
CA THR A 22 -4.91 9.25 -15.32
C THR A 22 -5.68 8.43 -14.29
N GLY A 23 -5.82 8.92 -13.06
CA GLY A 23 -6.47 8.18 -11.98
C GLY A 23 -5.69 6.92 -11.53
N VAL A 24 -4.38 6.87 -11.76
CA VAL A 24 -3.54 5.69 -11.46
C VAL A 24 -2.78 5.86 -10.16
N LEU A 25 -2.87 4.87 -9.28
CA LEU A 25 -2.00 4.72 -8.11
C LEU A 25 -1.02 3.57 -8.34
N LEU A 26 0.28 3.89 -8.41
CA LEU A 26 1.34 2.90 -8.32
C LEU A 26 1.64 2.70 -6.83
N ALA A 27 1.17 1.59 -6.27
CA ALA A 27 1.15 1.35 -4.83
C ALA A 27 2.48 0.81 -4.27
N GLY A 28 3.41 0.39 -5.13
CA GLY A 28 4.61 -0.34 -4.70
C GLY A 28 4.23 -1.66 -4.03
N ASP A 29 5.02 -2.12 -3.08
CA ASP A 29 4.82 -3.40 -2.37
C ASP A 29 3.76 -3.30 -1.25
N MET A 30 2.68 -2.60 -1.57
CA MET A 30 1.46 -2.45 -0.78
C MET A 30 0.27 -2.90 -1.63
N LEU A 31 -0.81 -3.38 -1.01
CA LEU A 31 -2.11 -3.57 -1.69
C LEU A 31 -2.12 -4.65 -2.80
N SER A 32 -1.32 -5.72 -2.63
CA SER A 32 -1.20 -6.86 -3.56
C SER A 32 -2.42 -7.82 -3.53
N ASP A 33 -2.61 -8.71 -4.52
CA ASP A 33 -3.41 -9.95 -4.36
C ASP A 33 -2.60 -11.09 -3.77
N VAL A 34 -1.38 -11.23 -4.24
CA VAL A 34 -0.57 -12.44 -4.06
C VAL A 34 0.23 -12.40 -2.78
N GLU A 35 0.52 -11.18 -2.28
CA GLU A 35 1.22 -10.96 -1.03
C GLU A 35 0.25 -10.41 0.04
N PRO A 36 0.32 -10.94 1.29
CA PRO A 36 -0.31 -10.29 2.43
C PRO A 36 0.50 -9.05 2.87
N PRO A 37 -0.02 -8.21 3.76
CA PRO A 37 0.79 -7.24 4.48
C PRO A 37 2.01 -7.88 5.12
N LEU A 38 3.19 -7.33 4.85
CA LEU A 38 4.47 -7.77 5.41
C LEU A 38 5.04 -6.65 6.28
N PRO A 39 4.56 -6.48 7.53
CA PRO A 39 5.02 -5.43 8.44
C PRO A 39 6.33 -5.84 9.10
N PHE A 40 7.30 -6.35 8.34
CA PHE A 40 8.60 -6.75 8.85
C PHE A 40 9.70 -6.15 7.99
N ASP A 41 10.70 -5.58 8.65
CA ASP A 41 11.89 -5.06 8.00
C ASP A 41 12.83 -6.25 7.71
N GLU A 42 13.08 -6.53 6.43
CA GLU A 42 13.92 -7.66 6.01
C GLU A 42 15.40 -7.51 6.43
N ILE A 43 15.87 -6.28 6.65
CA ILE A 43 17.25 -5.98 7.02
C ILE A 43 17.43 -6.15 8.53
N THR A 44 16.49 -5.64 9.32
CA THR A 44 16.59 -5.65 10.79
C THR A 44 15.86 -6.82 11.45
N GLY A 45 15.01 -7.53 10.70
CA GLY A 45 14.17 -8.62 11.18
C GLY A 45 13.05 -8.17 12.14
N ARG A 46 12.86 -6.86 12.33
CA ARG A 46 11.86 -6.33 13.27
C ARG A 46 10.51 -6.21 12.61
N THR A 47 9.49 -6.65 13.31
CA THR A 47 8.09 -6.41 12.95
C THR A 47 7.65 -5.02 13.42
N ASP A 48 7.01 -4.25 12.54
CA ASP A 48 6.43 -2.94 12.83
C ASP A 48 5.04 -2.78 12.17
N VAL A 49 4.04 -3.38 12.84
CA VAL A 49 2.63 -3.30 12.42
C VAL A 49 2.12 -1.86 12.42
N ALA A 50 2.61 -1.02 13.32
CA ALA A 50 2.15 0.37 13.45
C ALA A 50 2.57 1.22 12.26
N SER A 51 3.82 1.09 11.80
CA SER A 51 4.30 1.79 10.61
C SER A 51 3.62 1.29 9.33
N TYR A 52 3.38 -0.01 9.20
CA TYR A 52 2.58 -0.55 8.09
C TYR A 52 1.16 0.02 8.08
N ARG A 53 0.50 0.09 9.24
CA ARG A 53 -0.83 0.70 9.38
C ARG A 53 -0.82 2.17 8.98
N ALA A 54 0.15 2.94 9.46
CA ALA A 54 0.32 4.35 9.10
C ALA A 54 0.51 4.53 7.59
N GLY A 55 1.22 3.61 6.93
CA GLY A 55 1.33 3.56 5.46
C GLY A 55 -0.01 3.36 4.76
N LEU A 56 -0.82 2.39 5.20
CA LEU A 56 -2.17 2.18 4.66
C LEU A 56 -3.07 3.42 4.84
N ASP A 57 -3.02 4.06 6.02
CA ASP A 57 -3.79 5.28 6.30
C ASP A 57 -3.32 6.45 5.41
N ARG A 58 -2.01 6.56 5.14
CA ARG A 58 -1.43 7.56 4.23
C ARG A 58 -1.89 7.36 2.78
N LEU A 59 -2.04 6.12 2.35
CA LEU A 59 -2.48 5.76 1.00
C LEU A 59 -4.00 5.87 0.79
N ALA A 60 -4.80 5.71 1.85
CA ALA A 60 -6.26 5.62 1.76
C ALA A 60 -6.93 6.75 0.95
N PRO A 61 -6.54 8.04 1.08
CA PRO A 61 -7.14 9.11 0.27
C PRO A 61 -6.88 8.99 -1.24
N TYR A 62 -5.78 8.35 -1.63
CA TYR A 62 -5.41 8.12 -3.04
C TYR A 62 -6.06 6.86 -3.58
N VAL A 63 -6.12 5.79 -2.77
CA VAL A 63 -6.88 4.56 -3.07
C VAL A 63 -8.33 4.90 -3.38
N ALA A 64 -8.97 5.75 -2.56
CA ALA A 64 -10.36 6.16 -2.76
C ALA A 64 -10.61 6.96 -4.05
N ARG A 65 -9.56 7.53 -4.66
CA ARG A 65 -9.63 8.33 -5.89
C ARG A 65 -9.11 7.58 -7.11
N ALA A 66 -8.40 6.47 -6.91
CA ALA A 66 -7.80 5.71 -7.98
C ALA A 66 -8.89 4.98 -8.78
N ALA A 67 -8.81 5.08 -10.10
CA ALA A 67 -9.55 4.20 -11.01
C ALA A 67 -8.76 2.89 -11.24
N VAL A 68 -7.44 2.96 -11.17
CA VAL A 68 -6.53 1.82 -11.35
C VAL A 68 -5.45 1.83 -10.28
N LEU A 69 -5.20 0.67 -9.67
CA LEU A 69 -4.10 0.44 -8.75
C LEU A 69 -3.14 -0.61 -9.33
N VAL A 70 -1.85 -0.28 -9.32
CA VAL A 70 -0.75 -1.14 -9.78
C VAL A 70 0.11 -1.50 -8.58
N PRO A 71 0.10 -2.75 -8.09
CA PRO A 71 1.00 -3.19 -7.03
C PRO A 71 2.40 -3.50 -7.61
N GLY A 72 3.41 -3.62 -6.73
CA GLY A 72 4.74 -4.11 -7.08
C GLY A 72 4.72 -5.57 -7.48
N HIS A 73 3.92 -6.38 -6.77
CA HIS A 73 3.68 -7.79 -7.07
C HIS A 73 2.19 -8.09 -7.23
N GLY A 74 1.90 -8.99 -8.17
CA GLY A 74 0.53 -9.43 -8.46
C GLY A 74 -0.10 -8.70 -9.63
N THR A 75 -1.43 -8.53 -9.58
CA THR A 75 -2.21 -8.04 -10.73
C THR A 75 -2.74 -6.63 -10.51
N VAL A 76 -2.66 -5.82 -11.57
CA VAL A 76 -3.35 -4.52 -11.69
C VAL A 76 -4.84 -4.69 -11.42
N THR A 77 -5.46 -3.74 -10.71
CA THR A 77 -6.87 -3.81 -10.35
C THR A 77 -7.60 -2.49 -10.58
N THR A 78 -8.90 -2.60 -10.89
CA THR A 78 -9.86 -1.49 -10.88
C THR A 78 -10.69 -1.43 -9.59
N GLU A 79 -10.36 -2.28 -8.61
CA GLU A 79 -11.04 -2.37 -7.30
C GLU A 79 -10.08 -1.99 -6.15
N PRO A 80 -9.53 -0.76 -6.12
CA PRO A 80 -8.48 -0.39 -5.18
C PRO A 80 -8.95 -0.42 -3.72
N LEU A 81 -10.20 -0.03 -3.44
CA LEU A 81 -10.77 -0.10 -2.09
C LEU A 81 -10.82 -1.52 -1.55
N ARG A 82 -11.12 -2.51 -2.41
CA ARG A 82 -11.12 -3.93 -2.03
C ARG A 82 -9.72 -4.39 -1.59
N ARG A 83 -8.65 -3.87 -2.21
CA ARG A 83 -7.26 -4.15 -1.78
C ARG A 83 -7.00 -3.59 -0.39
N LEU A 84 -7.33 -2.31 -0.18
CA LEU A 84 -7.12 -1.65 1.11
C LEU A 84 -7.89 -2.34 2.23
N GLU A 85 -9.16 -2.70 2.00
CA GLU A 85 -9.97 -3.44 2.98
C GLU A 85 -9.44 -4.85 3.26
N LYS A 86 -8.86 -5.53 2.26
CA LYS A 86 -8.19 -6.83 2.46
C LYS A 86 -7.00 -6.66 3.39
N ASP A 87 -6.12 -5.71 3.10
CA ASP A 87 -4.87 -5.51 3.85
C ASP A 87 -5.15 -5.00 5.27
N LEU A 88 -6.10 -4.08 5.46
CA LEU A 88 -6.53 -3.64 6.79
C LEU A 88 -7.06 -4.79 7.64
N ARG A 89 -7.82 -5.74 7.05
CA ARG A 89 -8.30 -6.93 7.77
C ARG A 89 -7.18 -7.90 8.11
N LEU A 90 -6.26 -8.14 7.19
CA LEU A 90 -5.12 -9.03 7.43
C LEU A 90 -4.19 -8.46 8.51
N LEU A 91 -3.91 -7.16 8.45
CA LEU A 91 -3.07 -6.48 9.43
C LEU A 91 -3.72 -6.47 10.83
N ALA A 92 -5.04 -6.29 10.90
CA ALA A 92 -5.78 -6.36 12.17
C ALA A 92 -5.73 -7.75 12.82
N ALA A 93 -5.55 -8.83 12.03
CA ALA A 93 -5.38 -10.18 12.55
C ALA A 93 -3.95 -10.47 13.08
N MET A 94 -3.01 -9.52 12.92
CA MET A 94 -1.64 -9.62 13.43
C MET A 94 -1.42 -8.90 14.77
N ALA A 95 -2.42 -8.14 15.24
CA ALA A 95 -2.40 -7.40 16.50
C ALA A 95 -3.09 -8.20 17.62
#